data_AF-A0A920DY76-F1
#
_entry.id   AF-A0A920DY76-F1
#
_cell.length_a   1.000
_cell.length_b   1.000
_cell.length_c   1.000
_cell.angle_alpha   90.00
_cell.angle_beta   90.00
_cell.angle_gamma   90.00
#
_symmetry.space_group_name_H-M   'P 1'
#
loop_
_entity.id
_entity.type
_entity.pdbx_description
1 polymer ?
#
loop_
_entity_poly.entity_id
_entity_poly.type
_entity_poly.pdbx_seq_one_letter_code
_entity_poly.pdbx_strand_id
1 'polypeptide(L)'
;MFEARNPSNPAVVSEIDGVVSFGKIKRGNREIIVESKTGEIKKYLVKLSNQILVQENDFVKAGMSISDGAITPNDILNIKGPSAVQQYLVNEVQEVYRLQGVKINDKHFEVVVRQMMRKVRIEDSGDTTFLENQLVHKYDFITENDQLLVVKCY
;
A
#
# COMPACT_ATOMS: atom_id res chain seq x y z
N MET A 1 1.59 7.04 -16.94
CA MET A 1 0.95 7.79 -15.85
C MET A 1 0.68 6.81 -14.72
N PHE A 2 1.46 6.89 -13.64
CA PHE A 2 1.38 5.98 -12.48
C PHE A 2 0.54 6.63 -11.39
N GLU A 3 -0.76 6.67 -11.62
CA GLU A 3 -1.71 7.01 -10.58
C GLU A 3 -2.17 5.70 -9.96
N ALA A 4 -2.13 5.58 -8.63
CA ALA A 4 -2.58 4.40 -7.91
C ALA A 4 -4.07 4.18 -8.21
N ARG A 5 -4.37 3.49 -9.30
CA ARG A 5 -5.74 3.21 -9.72
C ARG A 5 -6.32 2.25 -8.70
N ASN A 6 -7.41 2.67 -8.06
CA ASN A 6 -8.21 1.72 -7.30
C ASN A 6 -8.77 0.68 -8.29
N PRO A 7 -8.51 -0.62 -8.07
CA PRO A 7 -9.04 -1.67 -8.92
C PRO A 7 -10.57 -1.64 -8.89
N SER A 8 -11.20 -1.97 -10.02
CA SER A 8 -12.67 -1.99 -10.15
C SER A 8 -13.35 -2.91 -9.13
N ASN A 9 -12.63 -3.91 -8.59
CA ASN A 9 -13.10 -4.77 -7.51
C ASN A 9 -12.03 -4.89 -6.40
N PRO A 10 -12.07 -4.02 -5.37
CA PRO A 10 -11.12 -4.09 -4.27
C PRO A 10 -11.41 -5.30 -3.36
N ALA A 11 -10.36 -6.04 -3.01
CA ALA A 11 -10.44 -7.07 -1.99
C ALA A 11 -10.52 -6.44 -0.60
N VAL A 12 -11.31 -7.05 0.27
CA VAL A 12 -11.34 -6.72 1.70
C VAL A 12 -10.29 -7.56 2.40
N VAL A 13 -9.40 -6.92 3.15
CA VAL A 13 -8.29 -7.55 3.86
C VAL A 13 -8.45 -7.36 5.37
N SER A 14 -8.01 -8.36 6.15
CA SER A 14 -8.00 -8.23 7.61
C SER A 14 -6.88 -7.30 8.05
N GLU A 15 -7.17 -6.39 8.97
CA GLU A 15 -6.17 -5.48 9.55
C GLU A 15 -5.57 -6.05 10.83
N ILE A 16 -6.24 -7.03 11.45
CA ILE A 16 -5.84 -7.64 12.72
C ILE A 16 -5.75 -9.16 12.58
N ASP A 17 -4.94 -9.78 13.44
CA ASP A 17 -4.91 -11.22 13.64
C ASP A 17 -6.08 -11.63 14.54
N GLY A 18 -6.87 -12.63 14.12
CA GLY A 18 -8.04 -13.04 14.88
C GLY A 18 -8.85 -14.17 14.27
N VAL A 19 -9.93 -14.52 14.95
CA VAL A 19 -10.89 -15.53 14.52
C VAL A 19 -12.06 -14.85 13.80
N VAL A 20 -12.45 -15.41 12.66
CA VAL A 20 -13.53 -14.88 11.83
C VAL A 20 -14.89 -15.38 12.31
N SER A 21 -15.87 -14.50 12.35
CA SER A 21 -17.29 -14.81 12.56
C SER A 21 -18.16 -14.06 11.55
N PHE A 22 -19.30 -14.65 11.16
CA PHE A 22 -20.21 -14.01 10.21
C PHE A 22 -21.29 -13.21 10.93
N GLY A 23 -21.39 -11.94 10.58
CA GLY A 23 -22.44 -11.04 11.03
C GLY A 23 -23.69 -11.08 10.14
N LYS A 24 -24.58 -10.11 10.35
CA LYS A 24 -25.82 -9.99 9.57
C LYS A 24 -25.55 -9.40 8.19
N ILE A 25 -26.39 -9.74 7.22
CA ILE A 25 -26.39 -9.09 5.91
C ILE A 25 -27.05 -7.71 6.03
N LYS A 26 -26.32 -6.66 5.66
CA LYS A 26 -26.78 -5.27 5.67
C LYS A 26 -26.67 -4.70 4.27
N ARG A 27 -27.81 -4.29 3.68
CA ARG A 27 -27.88 -3.57 2.39
C ARG A 27 -27.05 -4.21 1.26
N GLY A 28 -27.12 -5.54 1.11
CA GLY A 28 -26.38 -6.26 0.06
C GLY A 28 -24.91 -6.54 0.38
N ASN A 29 -24.45 -6.22 1.60
CA ASN A 29 -23.13 -6.58 2.11
C ASN A 29 -23.26 -7.60 3.24
N ARG A 30 -22.39 -8.59 3.25
CA ARG A 30 -22.19 -9.54 4.35
C ARG A 30 -21.18 -8.95 5.33
N GLU A 31 -21.58 -8.86 6.58
CA GLU A 31 -20.70 -8.42 7.67
C GLU A 31 -19.81 -9.60 8.10
N ILE A 32 -18.50 -9.36 8.16
CA ILE A 32 -17.49 -10.32 8.63
C ILE A 32 -16.80 -9.67 9.81
N ILE A 33 -16.76 -10.36 10.94
CA ILE A 33 -16.25 -9.84 12.20
C ILE A 33 -15.00 -10.64 12.54
N VAL A 34 -13.88 -9.95 12.75
CA VAL A 34 -12.62 -10.56 13.18
C VAL A 34 -12.40 -10.16 14.63
N GLU A 35 -12.25 -11.16 15.50
CA GLU A 35 -11.98 -10.97 16.92
C GLU A 35 -10.56 -11.44 17.24
N SER A 36 -9.74 -10.52 17.74
CA SER A 36 -8.40 -10.83 18.20
C SER A 36 -8.40 -11.46 19.59
N LYS A 37 -7.35 -12.21 19.91
CA LYS A 37 -7.15 -12.79 21.25
C LYS A 37 -7.02 -11.74 22.36
N THR A 38 -6.69 -10.50 21.98
CA THR A 38 -6.61 -9.34 22.87
C THR A 38 -7.97 -8.70 23.16
N GLY A 39 -9.06 -9.19 22.56
CA GLY A 39 -10.41 -8.64 22.69
C GLY A 39 -10.73 -7.51 21.71
N GLU A 40 -9.83 -7.20 20.78
CA GLU A 40 -10.09 -6.22 19.73
C GLU A 40 -10.99 -6.81 18.65
N ILE A 41 -12.11 -6.14 18.34
CA ILE A 41 -13.10 -6.60 17.36
C ILE A 41 -13.14 -5.63 16.19
N LYS A 42 -12.82 -6.11 14.98
CA LYS A 42 -13.00 -5.37 13.74
C LYS A 42 -14.11 -5.96 12.88
N LYS A 43 -14.85 -5.08 12.21
CA LYS A 43 -15.97 -5.44 11.34
C LYS A 43 -15.69 -5.00 9.93
N TYR A 44 -15.86 -5.92 9.00
CA TYR A 44 -15.63 -5.78 7.58
C TYR A 44 -16.94 -5.99 6.83
N LEU A 45 -17.21 -5.15 5.82
CA LEU A 45 -18.40 -5.30 4.97
C LEU A 45 -17.95 -5.81 3.60
N VAL A 46 -18.28 -7.06 3.29
CA VAL A 46 -17.97 -7.68 2.00
C VAL A 46 -19.24 -7.69 1.15
N LYS A 47 -19.18 -7.20 -0.08
CA LYS A 47 -20.32 -7.27 -1.02
C LYS A 47 -20.70 -8.72 -1.27
N LEU A 48 -21.99 -9.05 -1.32
CA LEU A 48 -22.43 -10.41 -1.66
C LEU A 48 -22.02 -10.87 -3.07
N SER A 49 -21.71 -9.92 -3.97
CA SER A 49 -21.18 -10.20 -5.30
C SER A 49 -19.75 -10.76 -5.27
N ASN A 50 -19.01 -10.53 -4.19
CA ASN A 50 -17.61 -10.95 -4.08
C ASN A 50 -17.55 -12.32 -3.40
N GLN A 51 -16.67 -13.20 -3.90
CA GLN A 51 -16.43 -14.48 -3.27
C GLN A 51 -15.70 -14.27 -1.94
N ILE A 52 -16.25 -14.83 -0.87
CA ILE A 52 -15.62 -14.84 0.46
C ILE A 52 -14.63 -16.02 0.49
N LEU A 53 -13.38 -15.74 0.83
CA LEU A 53 -12.30 -16.74 0.83
C LEU A 53 -12.14 -17.43 2.19
N VAL A 54 -12.67 -16.82 3.25
CA VAL A 54 -12.56 -17.29 4.64
C VAL A 54 -13.83 -17.99 5.10
N GLN A 55 -13.72 -18.88 6.07
CA GLN A 55 -14.85 -19.55 6.70
C GLN A 55 -15.10 -19.07 8.14
N GLU A 56 -16.25 -19.44 8.69
CA GLU A 56 -16.58 -19.14 10.08
C GLU A 56 -15.67 -19.95 11.02
N ASN A 57 -15.16 -19.29 12.07
CA ASN A 57 -14.14 -19.77 13.00
C ASN A 57 -12.74 -19.97 12.39
N ASP A 58 -12.50 -19.48 11.17
CA ASP A 58 -11.17 -19.52 10.57
C ASP A 58 -10.24 -18.48 11.22
N PHE A 59 -8.95 -18.81 11.33
CA PHE A 59 -7.95 -17.91 11.91
C PHE A 59 -7.24 -17.13 10.81
N VAL A 60 -7.50 -15.82 10.75
CA VAL A 60 -6.89 -14.92 9.78
C VAL A 60 -5.77 -14.12 10.41
N LYS A 61 -4.75 -13.84 9.60
CA LYS A 61 -3.67 -12.92 9.99
C LYS A 61 -3.91 -11.52 9.43
N ALA A 62 -3.30 -10.51 10.05
CA ALA A 62 -3.24 -9.17 9.51
C ALA A 62 -2.62 -9.19 8.10
N GLY A 63 -3.32 -8.61 7.14
CA GLY A 63 -2.96 -8.57 5.73
C GLY A 63 -3.43 -9.76 4.91
N MET A 64 -4.20 -10.70 5.48
CA MET A 64 -4.85 -11.79 4.75
C MET A 64 -6.15 -11.32 4.10
N SER A 65 -6.37 -11.70 2.84
CA SER A 65 -7.57 -11.36 2.08
C SER A 65 -8.78 -12.15 2.57
N ILE A 66 -9.83 -11.43 2.96
CA ILE A 66 -11.13 -11.97 3.39
C ILE A 66 -12.02 -12.25 2.18
N SER A 67 -11.94 -11.41 1.16
CA SER A 67 -12.66 -11.57 -0.11
C SER A 67 -11.72 -11.63 -1.29
N ASP A 68 -12.21 -12.19 -2.39
CA ASP A 68 -11.57 -12.09 -3.69
C ASP A 68 -11.57 -10.64 -4.21
N GLY A 69 -10.62 -10.31 -5.08
CA GLY A 69 -10.37 -8.98 -5.62
C GLY A 69 -8.90 -8.56 -5.55
N ALA A 70 -8.61 -7.38 -6.09
CA ALA A 70 -7.27 -6.80 -6.01
C ALA A 70 -7.14 -5.95 -4.74
N ILE A 71 -6.04 -6.12 -4.01
CA ILE A 71 -5.76 -5.37 -2.78
C ILE A 71 -5.39 -3.94 -3.18
N THR A 72 -5.98 -2.93 -2.54
CA THR A 72 -5.62 -1.55 -2.86
C THR A 72 -4.27 -1.17 -2.24
N PRO A 73 -3.47 -0.31 -2.89
CA PRO A 73 -2.20 0.16 -2.33
C PRO A 73 -2.36 0.87 -0.97
N ASN A 74 -3.49 1.53 -0.74
CA ASN A 74 -3.81 2.18 0.54
C ASN A 74 -4.05 1.15 1.65
N ASP A 75 -4.74 0.05 1.35
CA ASP A 75 -4.93 -1.03 2.32
C ASP A 75 -3.59 -1.69 2.67
N ILE A 76 -2.71 -1.89 1.68
CA ILE A 76 -1.36 -2.41 1.90
C ILE A 76 -0.56 -1.43 2.78
N LEU A 77 -0.66 -0.12 2.53
CA LEU A 77 0.03 0.91 3.31
C LEU A 77 -0.39 0.86 4.78
N ASN A 78 -1.68 0.84 5.04
CA ASN A 78 -2.23 0.87 6.40
C ASN A 78 -1.90 -0.40 7.19
N ILE A 79 -1.79 -1.55 6.51
CA ILE A 79 -1.60 -2.84 7.18
C ILE A 79 -0.13 -3.24 7.28
N LYS A 80 0.60 -3.16 6.17
CA LYS A 80 1.98 -3.68 6.06
C LYS A 80 3.05 -2.58 6.02
N GLY A 81 2.64 -1.31 6.00
CA GLY A 81 3.53 -0.17 6.01
C GLY A 81 4.14 0.16 4.63
N PRO A 82 4.96 1.23 4.56
CA PRO A 82 5.45 1.80 3.31
C PRO A 82 6.35 0.85 2.50
N SER A 83 7.13 0.00 3.16
CA SER A 83 8.01 -0.98 2.49
C SER A 83 7.22 -2.02 1.69
N ALA A 84 6.05 -2.44 2.18
CA ALA A 84 5.23 -3.45 1.50
C ALA A 84 4.51 -2.89 0.27
N VAL A 85 4.10 -1.61 0.31
CA VAL A 85 3.53 -0.92 -0.86
C VAL A 85 4.58 -0.79 -1.95
N GLN A 86 5.82 -0.47 -1.58
CA GLN A 86 6.92 -0.41 -2.54
C GLN A 86 7.15 -1.76 -3.22
N GLN A 87 7.15 -2.86 -2.47
CA GLN A 87 7.30 -4.20 -3.01
C GLN A 87 6.10 -4.61 -3.89
N TYR A 88 4.88 -4.22 -3.52
CA TYR A 88 3.68 -4.42 -4.33
C TYR A 88 3.79 -3.71 -5.68
N LEU A 89 4.20 -2.44 -5.69
CA LEU A 89 4.41 -1.67 -6.92
C LEU A 89 5.46 -2.29 -7.83
N VAL A 90 6.57 -2.78 -7.26
CA VAL A 90 7.62 -3.46 -8.05
C VAL A 90 7.08 -4.74 -8.68
N ASN A 91 6.35 -5.56 -7.91
CA ASN A 91 5.78 -6.81 -8.41
C ASN A 91 4.75 -6.58 -9.53
N GLU A 92 3.83 -5.61 -9.37
CA GLU A 92 2.85 -5.24 -10.41
C GLU A 92 3.54 -4.84 -11.72
N VAL A 93 4.59 -4.02 -11.63
CA VAL A 93 5.35 -3.60 -12.82
C VAL A 93 6.04 -4.82 -13.43
N GLN A 94 6.58 -5.74 -12.62
CA GLN A 94 7.22 -6.97 -13.11
C GLN A 94 6.24 -7.89 -13.86
N GLU A 95 5.00 -8.01 -13.38
CA GLU A 95 3.99 -8.86 -14.01
C GLU A 95 3.59 -8.37 -15.40
N VAL A 96 3.42 -7.06 -15.60
CA VAL A 96 3.11 -6.48 -16.93
C VAL A 96 4.21 -6.78 -17.95
N TYR A 97 5.47 -6.67 -17.56
CA TYR A 97 6.60 -6.97 -18.45
C TYR A 97 6.78 -8.47 -18.71
N ARG A 98 6.48 -9.32 -17.73
CA ARG A 98 6.43 -10.79 -17.92
C ARG A 98 5.35 -11.19 -18.91
N LEU A 99 4.15 -10.61 -18.79
CA LEU A 99 3.01 -10.86 -19.68
C LEU A 99 3.27 -10.44 -21.13
N GLN A 100 4.07 -9.41 -21.36
CA GLN A 100 4.47 -8.98 -22.71
C GLN A 100 5.61 -9.81 -23.32
N GLY A 101 6.07 -10.87 -22.64
CA GLY A 101 7.05 -11.82 -23.18
C GLY A 101 8.47 -11.26 -23.34
N VAL A 102 8.73 -10.05 -22.82
CA VAL A 102 10.06 -9.44 -22.89
C VAL A 102 10.87 -9.92 -21.69
N LYS A 103 11.89 -10.76 -21.93
CA LYS A 103 12.90 -11.12 -20.92
C LYS A 103 13.79 -9.90 -20.65
N ILE A 104 13.31 -8.99 -19.81
CA ILE A 104 14.09 -7.83 -19.37
C ILE A 104 15.08 -8.31 -18.30
N ASN A 105 16.34 -7.93 -18.44
CA ASN A 105 17.41 -8.20 -17.47
C ASN A 105 17.24 -7.27 -16.25
N ASP A 106 17.41 -7.79 -15.02
CA ASP A 106 17.07 -7.13 -13.74
C ASP A 106 17.64 -5.70 -13.59
N LYS A 107 18.75 -5.37 -14.28
CA LYS A 107 19.32 -4.01 -14.36
C LYS A 107 18.35 -2.93 -14.85
N HIS A 108 17.42 -3.25 -15.74
CA HIS A 108 16.46 -2.25 -16.22
C HIS A 108 15.39 -1.93 -15.16
N PHE A 109 15.02 -2.92 -14.34
CA PHE A 109 14.09 -2.72 -13.23
C PHE A 109 14.70 -1.84 -12.15
N GLU A 110 15.97 -2.05 -11.84
CA GLU A 110 16.72 -1.19 -10.92
C GLU A 110 16.72 0.27 -11.39
N VAL A 111 16.93 0.52 -12.69
CA VAL A 111 16.88 1.87 -13.27
C VAL A 111 15.48 2.46 -13.16
N VAL A 112 14.41 1.72 -13.45
CA VAL A 112 13.03 2.22 -13.38
C VAL A 112 12.62 2.54 -11.94
N VAL A 113 12.89 1.64 -10.98
CA VAL A 113 12.61 1.89 -9.56
C VAL A 113 13.42 3.10 -9.05
N ARG A 114 14.68 3.23 -9.48
CA ARG A 114 15.50 4.41 -9.20
C ARG A 114 14.92 5.69 -9.81
N GLN A 115 14.29 5.63 -10.99
CA GLN A 115 13.57 6.75 -11.59
C GLN A 115 12.23 7.05 -10.92
N MET A 116 11.55 6.05 -10.33
CA MET A 116 10.31 6.26 -9.57
C MET A 116 10.59 6.92 -8.21
N MET A 117 11.70 6.54 -7.55
CA MET A 117 12.13 7.16 -6.28
C MET A 117 12.87 8.50 -6.45
N ARG A 118 12.93 9.05 -7.65
CA ARG A 118 13.67 10.28 -7.93
C ARG A 118 12.98 11.53 -7.43
N LYS A 119 11.67 11.50 -7.18
CA LYS A 119 10.91 12.68 -6.75
C LYS A 119 10.38 12.46 -5.34
N VAL A 120 10.61 13.44 -4.48
CA VAL A 120 10.09 13.51 -3.12
C VAL A 120 9.12 14.68 -3.05
N ARG A 121 8.06 14.52 -2.26
CA ARG A 121 7.13 15.60 -1.96
C ARG A 121 7.58 16.24 -0.66
N ILE A 122 7.64 17.56 -0.64
CA ILE A 122 7.97 18.30 0.57
C ILE A 122 6.72 18.46 1.41
N GLU A 123 6.77 17.95 2.65
CA GLU A 123 5.71 18.16 3.64
C GLU A 123 5.90 19.47 4.40
N ASP A 124 7.14 19.81 4.75
CA ASP A 124 7.52 21.04 5.45
C ASP A 124 8.78 21.62 4.79
N SER A 125 8.73 22.90 4.39
CA SER A 125 9.82 23.57 3.70
C SER A 125 10.92 24.07 4.65
N GLY A 126 10.68 24.23 5.94
CA GLY A 126 11.67 24.77 6.89
C GLY A 126 12.40 26.04 6.36
N ASP A 127 13.73 26.06 6.48
CA ASP A 127 14.60 27.13 5.95
C ASP A 127 15.08 26.88 4.49
N THR A 128 14.52 25.87 3.80
CA THR A 128 14.88 25.60 2.40
C THR A 128 14.15 26.54 1.44
N THR A 129 14.68 26.69 0.23
CA THR A 129 14.05 27.48 -0.84
C THR A 129 12.84 26.81 -1.49
N PHE A 130 12.45 25.62 -1.01
CA PHE A 130 11.39 24.84 -1.61
C PHE A 130 10.00 25.25 -1.11
N LEU A 131 8.98 25.02 -1.94
CA LEU A 131 7.58 25.23 -1.55
C LEU A 131 7.00 23.96 -0.92
N GLU A 132 6.14 24.14 0.09
CA GLU A 132 5.32 23.05 0.64
C GLU A 132 4.50 22.39 -0.47
N ASN A 133 4.37 21.07 -0.40
CA ASN A 133 3.73 20.21 -1.40
C ASN A 133 4.40 20.18 -2.79
N GLN A 134 5.55 20.81 -2.97
CA GLN A 134 6.30 20.74 -4.22
C GLN A 134 6.92 19.34 -4.41
N LEU A 135 6.84 18.83 -5.64
CA LEU A 135 7.55 17.63 -6.06
C LEU A 135 8.95 18.01 -6.57
N VAL A 136 9.97 17.73 -5.78
CA VAL A 136 11.38 18.01 -6.10
C VAL A 136 12.18 16.73 -6.24
N HIS A 137 13.30 16.80 -6.95
CA HIS A 137 14.18 15.66 -7.07
C HIS A 137 14.87 15.37 -5.74
N LYS A 138 14.94 14.09 -5.37
CA LYS A 138 15.58 13.62 -4.13
C LYS A 138 17.03 14.09 -4.01
N TYR A 139 17.75 14.17 -5.14
CA TYR A 139 19.13 14.64 -5.17
C TYR A 139 19.23 16.14 -4.83
N ASP A 140 18.36 16.96 -5.41
CA ASP A 140 18.31 18.40 -5.16
C ASP A 140 17.89 18.66 -3.71
N PHE A 141 16.93 17.90 -3.20
CA PHE A 141 16.51 17.95 -1.79
C PHE A 141 17.66 17.63 -0.83
N ILE A 142 18.41 16.53 -1.06
CA ILE A 142 19.54 16.15 -0.21
C ILE A 142 20.64 17.20 -0.27
N THR A 143 20.95 17.72 -1.47
CA THR A 143 22.00 18.73 -1.66
C THR A 143 21.66 20.02 -0.92
N GLU A 144 20.44 20.51 -1.04
CA GLU A 144 19.99 21.74 -0.35
C GLU A 144 19.97 21.54 1.18
N ASN A 145 19.48 20.38 1.64
CA ASN A 145 19.43 20.07 3.07
C ASN A 145 20.85 19.90 3.67
N ASP A 146 21.78 19.28 2.95
CA ASP A 146 23.18 19.16 3.35
C ASP A 146 23.87 20.55 3.38
N GLN A 147 23.56 21.45 2.43
CA GLN A 147 24.07 22.83 2.46
C GLN A 147 23.58 23.61 3.69
N LEU A 148 22.31 23.46 4.06
CA LEU A 148 21.73 24.13 5.23
C LEU A 148 22.24 23.54 6.55
N LEU A 149 22.49 22.22 6.61
CA LEU A 149 23.04 21.55 7.80
C LEU A 149 24.51 21.92 8.06
N VAL A 150 25.30 22.22 7.02
CA VAL A 150 26.70 22.63 7.16
C VAL A 150 26.86 24.05 7.75
N VAL A 151 25.80 24.87 7.77
CA VAL A 151 25.85 26.27 8.24
C VAL A 151 25.16 26.47 9.61
N LYS A 152 25.33 25.52 10.54
CA LYS A 152 25.10 25.79 11.98
C LYS A 152 26.38 25.59 12.79
N CYS A 153 27.25 26.59 12.75
CA CYS A 153 28.15 26.92 13.86
C CYS A 153 27.76 28.31 14.37
N TYR A 154 27.47 28.36 15.67
CA TYR A 154 26.95 29.45 16.51
C TYR A 154 27.00 30.89 15.98
#